data_AF-A0A969W0H8-F1
#
_entry.id   AF-A0A969W0H8-F1
#
_cell.length_a   1.000
_cell.length_b   1.000
_cell.length_c   1.000
_cell.angle_alpha   90.00
_cell.angle_beta   90.00
_cell.angle_gamma   90.00
#
_symmetry.space_group_name_H-M   'P 1'
#
loop_
_entity.id
_entity.type
_entity.pdbx_description
1 polymer ?
#
loop_
_entity_poly.entity_id
_entity_poly.type
_entity_poly.pdbx_seq_one_letter_code
_entity_poly.pdbx_strand_id
1 'polypeptide(L)'
;MTTQKRWSYLSDLELKYGRDAIDKYEIIIKRRSDAKNIAENYGLIIEDVKRAKSYAFASCAKYGFYPDVDIAEAWERLSLGQGNNIDKILLMHEILESNLVISKGMAQVAAHKVAQKRYPWSEKLMESREKERRLKLGE
;
A
#
# COMPACT_ATOMS: atom_id res chain seq x y z
N MET A 1 -9.34 3.63 17.99
CA MET A 1 -10.17 2.51 17.48
C MET A 1 -9.53 1.21 17.91
N THR A 2 -10.31 0.27 18.46
CA THR A 2 -9.86 -1.11 18.65
C THR A 2 -9.69 -1.79 17.29
N THR A 3 -8.78 -2.76 17.17
CA THR A 3 -8.54 -3.53 15.93
C THR A 3 -9.84 -4.11 15.36
N GLN A 4 -10.72 -4.62 16.23
CA GLN A 4 -12.02 -5.18 15.83
C GLN A 4 -12.97 -4.17 15.18
N LYS A 5 -12.89 -2.88 15.55
CA LYS A 5 -13.70 -1.82 14.93
C LYS A 5 -13.12 -1.35 13.59
N ARG A 6 -11.82 -1.56 13.34
CA ARG A 6 -11.18 -1.14 12.07
C ARG A 6 -11.65 -2.00 10.91
N TRP A 7 -11.80 -3.30 11.12
CA TRP A 7 -12.11 -4.27 10.07
C TRP A 7 -13.57 -4.71 10.03
N SER A 8 -14.46 -4.05 10.78
CA SER A 8 -15.86 -4.45 10.92
C SER A 8 -16.71 -4.25 9.67
N TYR A 9 -16.17 -3.63 8.62
CA TYR A 9 -16.82 -3.48 7.32
C TYR A 9 -16.58 -4.67 6.39
N LEU A 10 -15.69 -5.59 6.77
CA LEU A 10 -15.42 -6.84 6.05
C LEU A 10 -16.37 -7.94 6.53
N SER A 11 -16.76 -8.82 5.62
CA SER A 11 -17.49 -10.06 5.93
C SER A 11 -16.63 -11.09 6.67
N ASP A 12 -17.26 -12.10 7.28
CA ASP A 12 -16.53 -13.19 7.97
C ASP A 12 -15.58 -13.95 7.03
N LEU A 13 -15.96 -14.10 5.76
CA LEU A 13 -15.11 -14.72 4.74
C LEU A 13 -13.88 -13.84 4.44
N GLU A 14 -14.10 -12.55 4.22
CA GLU A 14 -13.02 -11.58 3.98
C GLU A 14 -12.06 -11.49 5.18
N LEU A 15 -12.58 -11.50 6.42
CA LEU A 15 -11.76 -11.54 7.62
C LEU A 15 -10.94 -12.83 7.74
N LYS A 16 -11.51 -13.97 7.30
CA LYS A 16 -10.82 -15.26 7.30
C LYS A 16 -9.70 -15.29 6.27
N TYR A 17 -9.97 -14.86 5.03
CA TYR A 17 -8.98 -14.93 3.93
C TYR A 17 -7.96 -13.78 3.98
N GLY A 18 -8.34 -12.62 4.49
CA GLY A 18 -7.46 -11.46 4.61
C GLY A 18 -6.63 -11.41 5.89
N ARG A 19 -6.68 -12.42 6.77
CA ARG A 19 -6.09 -12.36 8.11
C ARG A 19 -4.60 -12.02 8.12
N ASP A 20 -3.81 -12.63 7.23
CA ASP A 20 -2.37 -12.34 7.15
C ASP A 20 -2.10 -10.87 6.77
N ALA A 21 -2.80 -10.36 5.75
CA ALA A 21 -2.70 -8.96 5.36
C ALA A 21 -3.15 -8.02 6.49
N ILE A 22 -4.25 -8.35 7.18
CA ILE A 22 -4.77 -7.58 8.33
C ILE A 22 -3.71 -7.50 9.45
N ASP A 23 -3.10 -8.63 9.82
CA ASP A 23 -2.11 -8.67 10.89
C ASP A 23 -0.88 -7.81 10.54
N LYS A 24 -0.41 -7.88 9.28
CA LYS A 24 0.68 -7.00 8.80
C LYS A 24 0.27 -5.53 8.81
N TYR A 25 -0.96 -5.19 8.41
CA TYR A 25 -1.47 -3.81 8.46
C TYR A 25 -1.49 -3.28 9.89
N GLU A 26 -1.94 -4.08 10.86
CA GLU A 26 -1.95 -3.67 12.27
C GLU A 26 -0.55 -3.37 12.81
N ILE A 27 0.46 -4.14 12.40
CA ILE A 27 1.86 -3.89 12.74
C ILE A 27 2.33 -2.57 12.11
N ILE A 28 2.09 -2.38 10.81
CA ILE A 28 2.48 -1.18 10.07
C ILE A 28 1.83 0.07 10.70
N ILE A 29 0.53 0.05 10.97
CA ILE A 29 -0.20 1.17 11.57
C ILE A 29 0.42 1.60 12.91
N LYS A 30 0.87 0.65 13.73
CA LYS A 30 1.48 0.93 15.06
C LYS A 30 2.93 1.39 14.98
N ARG A 31 3.64 1.00 13.91
CA ARG A 31 5.05 1.36 13.71
C ARG A 31 5.21 2.88 13.55
N ARG A 32 6.25 3.45 14.15
CA ARG A 32 6.49 4.91 14.12
C ARG A 32 7.72 5.32 13.31
N SER A 33 8.66 4.40 13.13
CA SER A 33 9.95 4.64 12.46
C SER A 33 9.89 4.46 10.94
N ASP A 34 8.95 3.68 10.42
CA ASP A 34 8.87 3.32 9.00
C ASP A 34 8.74 4.53 8.07
N ALA A 35 7.83 5.46 8.34
CA ALA A 35 7.66 6.62 7.47
C ALA A 35 8.92 7.49 7.42
N LYS A 36 9.64 7.59 8.54
CA LYS A 36 10.93 8.30 8.61
C LYS A 36 11.99 7.55 7.80
N ASN A 37 12.15 6.25 8.03
CA ASN A 37 13.12 5.43 7.33
C ASN A 37 12.89 5.44 5.81
N ILE A 38 11.64 5.32 5.36
CA ILE A 38 11.28 5.41 3.94
C ILE A 38 11.67 6.78 3.37
N ALA A 39 11.36 7.87 4.09
CA ALA A 39 11.73 9.21 3.65
C ALA A 39 13.25 9.38 3.48
N GLU A 40 14.04 8.87 4.44
CA GLU A 40 15.50 8.92 4.41
C GLU A 40 16.09 8.02 3.31
N ASN A 41 15.61 6.78 3.19
CA ASN A 41 16.11 5.80 2.23
C ASN A 41 15.87 6.20 0.76
N TYR A 42 14.80 6.94 0.49
CA TYR A 42 14.37 7.29 -0.87
C TYR A 42 14.36 8.79 -1.17
N GLY A 43 14.85 9.63 -0.26
CA GLY A 43 14.95 11.08 -0.46
C GLY A 43 13.60 11.77 -0.62
N LEU A 44 12.60 11.37 0.17
CA LEU A 44 11.22 11.87 0.09
C LEU A 44 10.88 12.80 1.25
N ILE A 45 9.82 13.59 1.06
CA ILE A 45 9.25 14.43 2.12
C ILE A 45 8.51 13.52 3.12
N ILE A 46 8.91 13.56 4.40
CA ILE A 46 8.35 12.68 5.44
C ILE A 46 6.84 12.88 5.63
N GLU A 47 6.33 14.09 5.45
CA GLU A 47 4.90 14.40 5.51
C GLU A 47 4.11 13.67 4.39
N ASP A 48 4.68 13.55 3.20
CA ASP A 48 4.07 12.83 2.09
C ASP A 48 4.01 11.33 2.37
N VAL A 49 5.09 10.76 2.90
CA VAL A 49 5.14 9.35 3.29
C VAL A 49 4.17 9.05 4.43
N LYS A 50 4.08 9.91 5.44
CA LYS A 50 3.11 9.76 6.54
C LYS A 50 1.67 9.81 6.04
N ARG A 51 1.37 10.72 5.11
CA ARG A 51 0.05 10.83 4.48
C ARG A 51 -0.28 9.57 3.68
N ALA A 52 0.65 9.09 2.85
CA ALA A 52 0.50 7.85 2.10
C ALA A 52 0.24 6.66 3.03
N LYS A 53 1.02 6.53 4.11
CA LYS A 53 0.82 5.50 5.14
C LYS A 53 -0.58 5.55 5.74
N SER A 54 -1.01 6.74 6.18
CA SER A 54 -2.33 6.90 6.80
C SER A 54 -3.45 6.58 5.81
N TYR A 55 -3.26 6.90 4.53
CA TYR A 55 -4.21 6.61 3.48
C TYR A 55 -4.31 5.10 3.23
N ALA A 56 -3.19 4.44 2.91
CA ALA A 56 -3.15 3.03 2.53
C ALA A 56 -3.53 2.07 3.67
N PHE A 57 -3.13 2.37 4.92
CA PHE A 57 -3.29 1.41 6.04
C PHE A 57 -4.32 1.81 7.08
N ALA A 58 -4.43 3.10 7.40
CA ALA A 58 -5.28 3.54 8.52
C ALA A 58 -6.70 3.95 8.08
N SER A 59 -6.90 4.22 6.79
CA SER A 59 -8.15 4.73 6.24
C SER A 59 -9.02 3.65 5.57
N CYS A 60 -8.69 2.37 5.74
CA CYS A 60 -9.35 1.27 5.02
C CYS A 60 -10.87 1.25 5.25
N ALA A 61 -11.35 1.47 6.48
CA ALA A 61 -12.79 1.55 6.76
C ALA A 61 -13.48 2.76 6.12
N LYS A 62 -12.76 3.87 5.96
CA LYS A 62 -13.30 5.11 5.37
C LYS A 62 -13.50 4.95 3.86
N TYR A 63 -12.57 4.26 3.20
CA TYR A 63 -12.56 4.12 1.74
C TYR A 63 -12.95 2.72 1.26
N GLY A 64 -13.30 1.80 2.16
CA GLY A 64 -13.70 0.43 1.84
C GLY A 64 -12.57 -0.42 1.26
N PHE A 65 -11.31 -0.17 1.64
CA PHE A 65 -10.17 -0.91 1.09
C PHE A 65 -10.13 -2.34 1.62
N TYR A 66 -9.93 -3.30 0.72
CA TYR A 66 -9.60 -4.67 1.11
C TYR A 66 -8.08 -4.74 1.38
N PRO A 67 -7.63 -5.35 2.51
CA PRO A 67 -6.21 -5.42 2.83
C PRO A 67 -5.46 -6.32 1.85
N ASP A 68 -4.35 -5.81 1.33
CA ASP A 68 -3.51 -6.50 0.35
C ASP A 68 -2.12 -6.79 0.93
N VAL A 69 -1.73 -8.07 0.92
CA VAL A 69 -0.45 -8.54 1.44
C VAL A 69 0.74 -7.97 0.66
N ASP A 70 0.62 -7.78 -0.65
CA ASP A 70 1.70 -7.25 -1.48
C ASP A 70 2.02 -5.80 -1.11
N ILE A 71 0.98 -5.01 -0.79
CA ILE A 71 1.14 -3.63 -0.30
C ILE A 71 1.89 -3.63 1.04
N ALA A 72 1.50 -4.50 1.98
CA ALA A 72 2.16 -4.57 3.28
C ALA A 72 3.62 -4.98 3.17
N GLU A 73 3.94 -5.97 2.34
CA GLU A 73 5.30 -6.46 2.16
C GLU A 73 6.18 -5.47 1.41
N ALA A 74 5.64 -4.78 0.40
CA ALA A 74 6.33 -3.69 -0.26
C ALA A 74 6.67 -2.57 0.74
N TRP A 75 5.71 -2.18 1.60
CA TRP A 75 5.94 -1.18 2.65
C TRP A 75 7.03 -1.61 3.64
N GLU A 76 7.04 -2.88 4.05
CA GLU A 76 8.09 -3.44 4.91
C GLU A 76 9.46 -3.30 4.25
N ARG A 77 9.62 -3.78 3.00
CA ARG A 77 10.87 -3.70 2.24
C ARG A 77 11.35 -2.25 2.08
N LEU A 78 10.45 -1.33 1.74
CA LEU A 78 10.76 0.10 1.66
C LEU A 78 11.28 0.63 3.01
N SER A 79 10.63 0.27 4.11
CA SER A 79 11.03 0.74 5.45
C SER A 79 12.41 0.22 5.90
N LEU A 80 12.86 -0.89 5.33
CA LEU A 80 14.18 -1.49 5.56
C LEU A 80 15.23 -1.03 4.54
N GLY A 81 14.87 -0.21 3.56
CA GLY A 81 15.77 0.21 2.47
C GLY A 81 16.01 -0.88 1.43
N GLN A 82 15.20 -1.94 1.44
CA GLN A 82 15.29 -3.12 0.58
C GLN A 82 14.25 -3.12 -0.55
N GLY A 83 13.50 -2.03 -0.71
CA GLY A 83 12.44 -1.91 -1.72
C GLY A 83 12.98 -1.99 -3.15
N ASN A 84 12.33 -2.81 -3.98
CA ASN A 84 12.63 -2.96 -5.39
C ASN A 84 11.95 -1.87 -6.24
N ASN A 85 12.08 -1.93 -7.57
CA ASN A 85 11.49 -0.93 -8.46
C ASN A 85 9.96 -0.94 -8.44
N ILE A 86 9.31 -2.10 -8.26
CA ILE A 86 7.86 -2.22 -8.17
C ILE A 86 7.36 -1.61 -6.84
N ASP A 87 8.08 -1.85 -5.75
CA ASP A 87 7.79 -1.25 -4.44
C ASP A 87 7.89 0.29 -4.49
N LYS A 88 8.89 0.82 -5.22
CA LYS A 88 9.01 2.27 -5.45
C LYS A 88 7.83 2.82 -6.26
N ILE A 89 7.33 2.07 -7.24
CA ILE A 89 6.13 2.46 -8.01
C ILE A 89 4.90 2.50 -7.09
N LEU A 90 4.73 1.51 -6.21
CA LEU A 90 3.68 1.54 -5.18
C LEU A 90 3.80 2.79 -4.31
N LEU A 91 4.99 3.07 -3.78
CA LEU A 91 5.18 4.21 -2.89
C LEU A 91 4.78 5.54 -3.55
N MET A 92 5.17 5.73 -4.81
CA MET A 92 4.80 6.92 -5.58
C MET A 92 3.33 6.94 -5.96
N HIS A 93 2.72 5.77 -6.21
CA HIS A 93 1.28 5.61 -6.40
C HIS A 93 0.51 6.11 -5.19
N GLU A 94 0.84 5.60 -3.99
CA GLU A 94 0.16 5.97 -2.74
C GLU A 94 0.37 7.43 -2.36
N ILE A 95 1.56 7.99 -2.59
CA ILE A 95 1.85 9.42 -2.36
C ILE A 95 0.97 10.29 -3.27
N LEU A 96 0.86 9.94 -4.55
CA LEU A 96 0.05 10.70 -5.51
C LEU A 96 -1.44 10.55 -5.20
N GLU A 97 -1.93 9.32 -5.01
CA GLU A 97 -3.35 9.05 -4.74
C GLU A 97 -3.80 9.76 -3.46
N SER A 98 -3.04 9.59 -2.37
CA SER A 98 -3.38 10.23 -1.10
C SER A 98 -3.36 11.76 -1.18
N ASN A 99 -2.45 12.36 -1.95
CA ASN A 99 -2.44 13.80 -2.18
C ASN A 99 -3.70 14.28 -2.94
N LEU A 100 -4.10 13.57 -4.00
CA LEU A 100 -5.28 13.90 -4.78
C LEU A 100 -6.56 13.79 -3.92
N VAL A 101 -6.69 12.72 -3.13
CA VAL A 101 -7.87 12.50 -2.29
C VAL A 101 -7.91 13.47 -1.11
N ILE A 102 -6.83 13.52 -0.33
CA ILE A 102 -6.83 14.21 0.97
C ILE A 102 -6.62 15.71 0.79
N SER A 103 -5.63 16.11 -0.02
CA SER A 103 -5.26 17.52 -0.15
C SER A 103 -6.04 18.25 -1.24
N LYS A 104 -6.52 17.54 -2.28
CA LYS A 104 -7.29 18.15 -3.38
C LYS A 104 -8.77 17.81 -3.39
N GLY A 105 -9.24 16.97 -2.46
CA GLY A 105 -10.65 16.59 -2.36
C GLY A 105 -11.17 15.78 -3.56
N MET A 106 -10.28 15.15 -4.32
CA MET A 106 -10.68 14.34 -5.48
C MET A 106 -11.38 13.06 -5.02
N ALA A 107 -12.39 12.62 -5.77
CA ALA A 107 -13.03 11.33 -5.55
C ALA A 107 -12.00 10.20 -5.63
N GLN A 108 -12.04 9.26 -4.69
CA GLN A 108 -11.05 8.19 -4.55
C GLN A 108 -10.85 7.38 -5.83
N VAL A 109 -11.94 6.95 -6.49
CA VAL A 109 -11.86 6.22 -7.76
C VAL A 109 -11.17 7.03 -8.88
N ALA A 110 -11.38 8.34 -8.93
CA ALA A 110 -10.72 9.20 -9.92
C ALA A 110 -9.24 9.40 -9.60
N ALA A 111 -8.91 9.61 -8.32
CA ALA A 111 -7.53 9.72 -7.85
C ALA A 111 -6.74 8.42 -8.13
N HIS A 112 -7.35 7.27 -7.85
CA HIS A 112 -6.76 5.96 -8.13
C HIS A 112 -6.46 5.78 -9.62
N LYS A 113 -7.39 6.14 -10.52
CA LYS A 113 -7.15 6.11 -11.98
C LYS A 113 -5.97 6.98 -12.40
N VAL A 114 -5.82 8.17 -11.80
CA VAL A 114 -4.68 9.07 -12.08
C VAL A 114 -3.38 8.48 -11.55
N ALA A 115 -3.39 7.97 -10.32
CA ALA A 115 -2.23 7.33 -9.70
C ALA A 115 -1.78 6.11 -10.49
N GLN A 116 -2.71 5.21 -10.84
CA GLN A 116 -2.45 4.02 -11.66
C GLN A 116 -1.89 4.39 -13.03
N LYS A 117 -2.44 5.40 -13.72
CA LYS A 117 -1.92 5.84 -15.01
C LYS A 117 -0.49 6.37 -14.93
N ARG A 118 -0.12 7.03 -13.81
CA ARG A 118 1.22 7.62 -13.63
C ARG A 118 2.22 6.61 -13.08
N TYR A 119 1.76 5.75 -12.18
CA TYR A 119 2.52 4.75 -11.43
C TYR A 119 1.74 3.42 -11.49
N PRO A 120 1.92 2.64 -12.57
CA PRO A 120 1.09 1.47 -12.89
C PRO A 120 1.47 0.26 -12.04
N TRP A 121 1.24 0.35 -10.72
CA TRP A 121 1.73 -0.65 -9.78
C TRP A 121 1.14 -2.04 -10.03
N SER A 122 -0.19 -2.13 -10.18
CA SER A 122 -0.85 -3.43 -10.39
C SER A 122 -0.40 -4.13 -11.67
N GLU A 123 -0.16 -3.38 -12.75
CA GLU A 123 0.36 -3.90 -14.01
C GLU A 123 1.79 -4.41 -13.84
N LYS A 124 2.66 -3.66 -13.16
CA LYS A 124 4.05 -4.08 -12.92
C LYS A 124 4.16 -5.28 -11.98
N LEU A 125 3.30 -5.36 -10.98
CA LEU A 125 3.24 -6.53 -10.10
C LEU A 125 2.82 -7.77 -10.88
N MET A 126 1.81 -7.67 -11.74
CA MET A 126 1.35 -8.76 -12.59
C MET A 126 2.43 -9.20 -13.60
N GLU A 127 3.07 -8.27 -14.29
CA GLU A 127 4.18 -8.54 -15.21
C GLU A 127 5.32 -9.30 -14.51
N SER A 128 5.68 -8.91 -13.27
CA SER A 128 6.71 -9.59 -12.49
C SER A 128 6.35 -11.03 -12.18
N ARG A 129 5.11 -11.26 -11.74
CA ARG A 129 4.61 -12.60 -11.41
C ARG A 129 4.57 -13.50 -12.63
N GLU A 130 4.17 -12.96 -13.78
CA GLU A 130 4.17 -13.71 -15.03
C GLU A 130 5.60 -14.09 -15.45
N LYS A 131 6.53 -13.14 -15.36
CA LYS A 131 7.95 -13.40 -15.64
C LYS A 131 8.53 -14.48 -14.72
N GLU A 132 8.27 -14.40 -13.42
CA GLU A 132 8.70 -15.42 -12.45
C GLU A 132 8.08 -16.79 -12.74
N ARG A 133 6.82 -16.83 -13.16
CA ARG A 133 6.14 -18.07 -13.55
C ARG A 133 6.80 -18.68 -14.78
N ARG A 134 7.08 -17.91 -15.83
CA ARG A 134 7.76 -18.39 -17.05
C ARG A 134 9.15 -18.95 -16.75
N LEU A 135 9.93 -18.24 -15.93
CA LEU A 135 11.25 -18.71 -15.48
C LEU A 135 11.19 -20.03 -14.73
N LYS A 136 10.17 -20.25 -13.88
CA LYS A 136 9.97 -21.53 -13.17
C LYS A 136 9.54 -22.67 -14.09
N LEU A 137 8.88 -22.35 -15.21
CA LEU A 137 8.42 -23.32 -16.20
C LEU A 137 9.48 -23.61 -17.29
N GLY A 138 10.60 -22.87 -17.29
CA GLY A 138 11.66 -23.04 -18.29
C GLY A 138 11.30 -22.50 -19.67
N GLU A 139 10.36 -21.56 -19.74
CA GLU A 139 9.93 -20.84 -20.95
C GLU A 139 10.78 -19.59 -21.23
#